data_AF-A0A3C0AKD6-F1
#
_entry.id   AF-A0A3C0AKD6-F1
#
_cell.length_a   1.000
_cell.length_b   1.000
_cell.length_c   1.000
_cell.angle_alpha   90.00
_cell.angle_beta   90.00
_cell.angle_gamma   90.00
#
_symmetry.space_group_name_H-M   'P 1'
#
loop_
_entity.id
_entity.type
_entity.pdbx_description
1 polymer ?
#
loop_
_entity_poly.entity_id
_entity_poly.type
_entity_poly.pdbx_seq_one_letter_code
_entity_poly.pdbx_strand_id
1 'polypeptide(L)'
;VTRRDMELDEWKEWKLEFVKKLDAAIAFFYSNFVHGVRRAVIDGIEPTDRPSDSFQFHAFEYVYHQILRKEYDWVARDLFRAQFRSHQAQVEQHQYDFQQIGCLLLLTTHEVMLDDLIQRPIESGDVLSNANTIILMGKIREGNRMSRALHIAKHRGSAVDESLVPYEIQESGLKLLT
;
A
#
# COMPACT_ATOMS: atom_id res chain seq x y z
N VAL A 1 -9.63 -9.79 -10.61
CA VAL A 1 -10.21 -10.99 -9.94
C VAL A 1 -10.97 -10.51 -8.73
N THR A 2 -12.27 -10.82 -8.60
CA THR A 2 -13.13 -10.27 -7.53
C THR A 2 -13.70 -11.36 -6.64
N ARG A 3 -13.96 -11.02 -5.37
CA ARG A 3 -14.52 -11.93 -4.37
C ARG A 3 -15.90 -12.47 -4.73
N ARG A 4 -16.66 -11.79 -5.60
CA ARG A 4 -18.02 -12.18 -6.01
C ARG A 4 -18.06 -13.37 -6.95
N ASP A 5 -16.94 -13.64 -7.62
CA ASP A 5 -16.86 -14.72 -8.60
C ASP A 5 -16.51 -16.07 -7.96
N MET A 6 -16.34 -16.10 -6.63
CA MET A 6 -15.84 -17.27 -5.92
C MET A 6 -16.85 -17.81 -4.91
N GLU A 7 -17.09 -19.12 -4.99
CA GLU A 7 -17.81 -19.87 -3.97
C GLU A 7 -17.01 -19.90 -2.66
N LEU A 8 -17.69 -20.14 -1.53
CA LEU A 8 -17.08 -20.12 -0.19
C LEU A 8 -15.85 -21.01 -0.05
N ASP A 9 -15.78 -22.12 -0.78
CA ASP A 9 -14.67 -23.06 -0.74
C ASP A 9 -13.46 -22.61 -1.57
N GLU A 10 -13.70 -21.95 -2.71
CA GLU A 10 -12.62 -21.34 -3.51
C GLU A 10 -11.94 -20.21 -2.72
N TRP A 11 -12.70 -19.44 -1.93
CA TRP A 11 -12.14 -18.42 -1.05
C TRP A 11 -11.23 -19.02 0.04
N LYS A 12 -11.62 -20.17 0.62
CA LYS A 12 -10.78 -20.88 1.61
C LYS A 12 -9.50 -21.37 0.96
N GLU A 13 -9.58 -21.92 -0.25
CA GLU A 13 -8.43 -22.40 -1.01
C GLU A 13 -7.45 -21.27 -1.33
N TRP A 14 -7.96 -20.13 -1.83
CA TRP A 14 -7.13 -18.95 -2.04
C TRP A 14 -6.45 -18.48 -0.76
N LYS A 15 -7.17 -18.46 0.38
CA LYS A 15 -6.59 -18.05 1.66
C LYS A 15 -5.46 -19.00 2.09
N LEU A 16 -5.59 -20.30 1.85
CA LEU A 16 -4.53 -21.27 2.13
C LEU A 16 -3.29 -21.03 1.26
N GLU A 17 -3.47 -20.80 -0.04
CA GLU A 17 -2.37 -20.45 -0.94
C GLU A 17 -1.72 -19.11 -0.59
N PHE A 18 -2.54 -18.13 -0.18
CA PHE A 18 -2.06 -16.83 0.28
C PHE A 18 -1.20 -16.97 1.54
N VAL A 19 -1.61 -17.77 2.52
CA VAL A 19 -0.82 -18.03 3.73
C VAL A 19 0.52 -18.69 3.40
N LYS A 20 0.60 -19.56 2.39
CA LYS A 20 1.88 -20.12 1.95
C LYS A 20 2.82 -19.03 1.39
N LYS A 21 2.28 -18.09 0.61
CA LYS A 21 3.06 -16.98 0.04
C LYS A 21 3.42 -15.93 1.08
N LEU A 22 2.61 -15.79 2.12
CA LEU A 22 2.83 -14.87 3.22
C LEU A 22 4.15 -15.17 3.96
N ASP A 23 4.53 -16.44 4.13
CA ASP A 23 5.81 -16.80 4.76
C ASP A 23 7.00 -16.19 4.00
N ALA A 24 6.94 -16.19 2.67
CA ALA A 24 7.95 -15.54 1.83
C ALA A 24 7.94 -14.02 1.98
N ALA A 25 6.74 -13.42 2.10
CA ALA A 25 6.61 -11.99 2.33
C ALA A 25 7.17 -11.58 3.71
N ILE A 26 6.87 -12.33 4.77
CA ILE A 26 7.41 -12.11 6.11
C ILE A 26 8.94 -12.15 6.07
N ALA A 27 9.53 -13.19 5.46
CA ALA A 27 10.97 -13.31 5.32
C ALA A 27 11.58 -12.13 4.54
N PHE A 28 10.97 -11.75 3.42
CA PHE A 28 11.42 -10.61 2.61
C PHE A 28 11.40 -9.30 3.39
N PHE A 29 10.28 -8.95 4.00
CA PHE A 29 10.16 -7.68 4.73
C PHE A 29 11.02 -7.65 5.99
N TYR A 30 10.96 -8.70 6.82
CA TYR A 30 11.70 -8.77 8.08
C TYR A 30 13.21 -8.66 7.83
N SER A 31 13.75 -9.41 6.86
CA SER A 31 15.17 -9.34 6.52
C SER A 31 15.59 -7.94 6.08
N ASN A 32 14.82 -7.27 5.23
CA ASN A 32 15.12 -5.90 4.81
C ASN A 32 15.06 -4.89 5.99
N PHE A 33 14.08 -5.03 6.89
CA PHE A 33 13.95 -4.12 8.03
C PHE A 33 15.06 -4.29 9.06
N VAL A 34 15.50 -5.52 9.31
CA VAL A 34 16.72 -5.81 10.10
C VAL A 34 17.95 -5.12 9.51
N HIS A 35 18.06 -5.03 8.17
CA HIS A 35 19.15 -4.34 7.49
C HIS A 35 18.97 -2.82 7.36
N GLY A 36 17.98 -2.23 8.03
CA GLY A 36 17.80 -0.78 8.09
C GLY A 36 16.86 -0.19 7.04
N VAL A 37 16.20 -1.00 6.20
CA VAL A 37 15.18 -0.49 5.27
C VAL A 37 13.98 0.04 6.06
N ARG A 38 13.47 1.22 5.67
CA ARG A 38 12.35 1.90 6.36
C ARG A 38 11.24 2.39 5.41
N ARG A 39 11.31 2.04 4.12
CA ARG A 39 10.31 2.44 3.13
C ARG A 39 9.86 1.21 2.36
N ALA A 40 8.58 0.92 2.40
CA ALA A 40 7.94 -0.09 1.57
C ALA A 40 7.09 0.61 0.51
N VAL A 41 7.33 0.29 -0.76
CA VAL A 41 6.46 0.70 -1.86
C VAL A 41 5.74 -0.54 -2.35
N ILE A 42 4.42 -0.50 -2.31
CA ILE A 42 3.55 -1.53 -2.87
C ILE A 42 2.98 -0.97 -4.16
N ASP A 43 3.29 -1.62 -5.27
CA ASP A 43 2.93 -1.20 -6.62
C ASP A 43 2.30 -2.36 -7.39
N GLY A 44 1.68 -2.07 -8.52
CA GLY A 44 1.01 -3.04 -9.37
C GLY A 44 -0.41 -3.38 -8.91
N ILE A 45 -1.03 -2.53 -8.08
CA ILE A 45 -2.44 -2.72 -7.72
C ILE A 45 -3.31 -2.27 -8.88
N GLU A 46 -3.97 -3.25 -9.50
CA GLU A 46 -4.87 -3.04 -10.63
C GLU A 46 -6.23 -2.44 -10.20
N PRO A 47 -6.93 -1.74 -11.12
CA PRO A 47 -8.26 -1.22 -10.87
C PRO A 47 -9.25 -2.30 -10.44
N THR A 48 -10.17 -1.92 -9.56
CA THR A 48 -11.26 -2.77 -9.10
C THR A 48 -12.53 -1.95 -8.95
N ASP A 49 -13.67 -2.54 -9.28
CA ASP A 49 -14.97 -1.88 -9.16
C ASP A 49 -15.30 -1.56 -7.70
N ARG A 50 -15.02 -2.50 -6.79
CA ARG A 50 -15.28 -2.37 -5.35
C ARG A 50 -14.05 -2.79 -4.55
N PRO A 51 -13.47 -1.88 -3.74
CA PRO A 51 -12.31 -2.22 -2.91
C PRO A 51 -12.54 -3.44 -2.01
N SER A 52 -13.74 -3.56 -1.43
CA SER A 52 -14.12 -4.69 -0.57
C SER A 52 -13.99 -6.07 -1.23
N ASP A 53 -14.06 -6.10 -2.56
CA ASP A 53 -14.09 -7.33 -3.35
C ASP A 53 -12.71 -7.64 -3.96
N SER A 54 -11.71 -6.78 -3.73
CA SER A 54 -10.38 -6.91 -4.32
C SER A 54 -9.43 -7.74 -3.47
N PHE A 55 -9.03 -8.90 -3.99
CA PHE A 55 -8.00 -9.76 -3.38
C PHE A 55 -6.67 -9.02 -3.16
N GLN A 56 -6.34 -8.06 -4.02
CA GLN A 56 -5.11 -7.28 -3.91
C GLN A 56 -5.13 -6.42 -2.66
N PHE A 57 -6.28 -5.83 -2.33
CA PHE A 57 -6.45 -5.08 -1.08
C PHE A 57 -6.48 -5.99 0.14
N HIS A 58 -7.17 -7.13 0.09
CA HIS A 58 -7.11 -8.13 1.18
C HIS A 58 -5.68 -8.58 1.47
N ALA A 59 -4.90 -8.87 0.43
CA ALA A 59 -3.49 -9.24 0.54
C ALA A 59 -2.65 -8.10 1.13
N PHE A 60 -2.85 -6.87 0.64
CA PHE A 60 -2.17 -5.68 1.15
C PHE A 60 -2.49 -5.44 2.62
N GLU A 61 -3.76 -5.47 3.03
CA GLU A 61 -4.15 -5.26 4.42
C GLU A 61 -3.48 -6.29 5.34
N TYR A 62 -3.40 -7.54 4.90
CA TYR A 62 -2.71 -8.57 5.65
C TYR A 62 -1.22 -8.23 5.81
N VAL A 63 -0.51 -7.87 4.74
CA VAL A 63 0.90 -7.43 4.81
C VAL A 63 1.05 -6.21 5.70
N TYR A 64 0.17 -5.22 5.55
CA TYR A 64 0.22 -3.97 6.29
C TYR A 64 0.07 -4.21 7.80
N HIS A 65 -0.92 -4.99 8.23
CA HIS A 65 -1.20 -5.22 9.64
C HIS A 65 -0.30 -6.29 10.27
N GLN A 66 -0.02 -7.39 9.57
CA GLN A 66 0.73 -8.52 10.13
C GLN A 66 2.24 -8.39 10.00
N ILE A 67 2.72 -7.43 9.20
CA ILE A 67 4.15 -7.23 8.98
C ILE A 67 4.53 -5.77 9.23
N LEU A 68 3.97 -4.82 8.47
CA LEU A 68 4.45 -3.43 8.51
C LEU A 68 4.11 -2.67 9.81
N ARG A 69 3.01 -3.05 10.46
CA ARG A 69 2.52 -2.43 11.72
C ARG A 69 2.66 -3.33 12.94
N LYS A 70 3.47 -4.37 12.84
CA LYS A 70 3.71 -5.34 13.91
C LYS A 70 5.13 -5.14 14.44
N GLU A 71 5.29 -5.28 15.76
CA GLU A 71 6.61 -5.18 16.41
C GLU A 71 7.57 -6.26 15.88
N TYR A 72 8.87 -5.92 15.84
CA TYR A 72 9.88 -6.74 15.20
C TYR A 72 9.97 -8.17 15.78
N ASP A 73 9.82 -8.33 17.09
CA ASP A 73 9.93 -9.63 17.76
C ASP A 73 8.75 -10.54 17.42
N TRP A 74 7.56 -9.97 17.26
CA TRP A 74 6.39 -10.71 16.81
C TRP A 74 6.49 -11.14 15.35
N VAL A 75 7.00 -10.28 14.47
CA VAL A 75 7.27 -10.67 13.07
C VAL A 75 8.34 -11.76 13.02
N ALA A 76 9.39 -11.66 13.85
CA ALA A 76 10.41 -12.69 13.99
C ALA A 76 9.84 -14.03 14.49
N ARG A 77 8.87 -14.01 15.41
CA ARG A 77 8.17 -15.22 15.86
C ARG A 77 7.37 -15.88 14.75
N ASP A 78 6.70 -15.09 13.90
CA ASP A 78 5.98 -15.64 12.75
C ASP A 78 6.93 -16.27 11.73
N LEU A 79 8.13 -15.69 11.56
CA LEU A 79 9.19 -16.18 10.68
C LEU A 79 9.87 -17.46 11.20
N PHE A 80 10.42 -17.41 12.41
CA PHE A 80 11.23 -18.49 12.97
C PHE A 80 10.40 -19.59 13.65
N ARG A 81 9.17 -19.29 14.07
CA ARG A 81 8.22 -20.22 14.69
C ARG A 81 8.89 -21.02 15.82
N ALA A 82 8.91 -22.35 15.72
CA ALA A 82 9.52 -23.24 16.70
C ALA A 82 11.02 -22.95 16.94
N GLN A 83 11.71 -22.36 15.96
CA GLN A 83 13.13 -22.00 16.04
C GLN A 83 13.36 -20.60 16.63
N PHE A 84 12.31 -19.86 17.02
CA PHE A 84 12.47 -18.50 17.56
C PHE A 84 13.40 -18.48 18.78
N ARG A 85 13.27 -19.45 19.68
CA ARG A 85 14.09 -19.52 20.91
C ARG A 85 15.59 -19.60 20.63
N SER A 86 16.02 -20.32 19.59
CA SER A 86 17.44 -20.40 19.23
C SER A 86 17.97 -19.12 18.57
N HIS A 87 17.09 -18.29 18.02
CA HIS A 87 17.44 -17.03 17.34
C HIS A 87 17.17 -15.78 18.19
N GLN A 88 16.57 -15.93 19.37
CA GLN A 88 16.08 -14.81 20.18
C GLN A 88 17.17 -13.76 20.45
N ALA A 89 18.38 -14.18 20.83
CA ALA A 89 19.50 -13.27 21.07
C ALA A 89 19.89 -12.47 19.81
N GLN A 90 19.81 -13.07 18.62
CA GLN A 90 20.09 -12.38 17.36
C GLN A 90 18.97 -11.39 17.00
N VAL A 91 17.71 -11.78 17.22
CA VAL A 91 16.54 -10.91 17.02
C VAL A 91 16.64 -9.67 17.90
N GLU A 92 16.99 -9.84 19.17
CA GLU A 92 17.18 -8.73 20.13
C GLU A 92 18.35 -7.81 19.79
N GLN A 93 19.35 -8.29 19.04
CA GLN A 93 20.45 -7.45 18.55
C GLN A 93 20.08 -6.61 17.31
N HIS A 94 19.05 -7.00 16.57
CA HIS A 94 18.66 -6.41 15.29
C HIS A 94 17.25 -5.80 15.32
N GLN A 95 16.91 -5.16 16.43
CA GLN A 95 15.61 -4.55 16.63
C GLN A 95 15.39 -3.42 15.62
N TYR A 96 14.17 -3.31 15.13
CA TYR A 96 13.72 -2.15 14.36
C TYR A 96 12.42 -1.62 14.94
N ASP A 97 12.26 -0.30 14.87
CA ASP A 97 11.03 0.37 15.23
C ASP A 97 10.07 0.37 14.03
N PHE A 98 8.95 -0.33 14.14
CA PHE A 98 7.95 -0.41 13.08
C PHE A 98 7.26 0.95 12.82
N GLN A 99 7.28 1.87 13.78
CA GLN A 99 6.71 3.21 13.60
C GLN A 99 7.51 4.04 12.59
N GLN A 100 8.81 3.73 12.42
CA GLN A 100 9.67 4.37 11.43
C GLN A 100 9.48 3.81 10.01
N ILE A 101 8.71 2.73 9.85
CA ILE A 101 8.44 2.13 8.53
C ILE A 101 7.35 2.95 7.82
N GLY A 102 7.73 3.64 6.76
CA GLY A 102 6.82 4.28 5.81
C GLY A 102 6.29 3.27 4.78
N CYS A 103 5.02 3.40 4.42
CA CYS A 103 4.40 2.59 3.37
C CYS A 103 3.74 3.51 2.33
N LEU A 104 4.08 3.32 1.06
CA LEU A 104 3.43 3.94 -0.08
C LEU A 104 2.69 2.86 -0.87
N LEU A 105 1.40 3.05 -1.11
CA LEU A 105 0.59 2.20 -1.97
C LEU A 105 0.32 2.95 -3.27
N LEU A 106 0.76 2.40 -4.40
CA LEU A 106 0.47 2.89 -5.73
C LEU A 106 -0.71 2.08 -6.30
N LEU A 107 -1.81 2.79 -6.54
CA LEU A 107 -3.08 2.22 -6.99
C LEU A 107 -3.43 2.78 -8.36
N THR A 108 -3.65 1.89 -9.32
CA THR A 108 -4.24 2.28 -10.61
C THR A 108 -5.76 2.24 -10.50
N THR A 109 -6.42 3.27 -11.02
CA THR A 109 -7.87 3.45 -11.02
C THR A 109 -8.45 3.30 -12.44
N HIS A 110 -9.76 3.13 -12.54
CA HIS A 110 -10.44 3.15 -13.85
C HIS A 110 -10.46 4.56 -14.43
N GLU A 111 -10.57 5.56 -13.54
CA GLU A 111 -10.59 6.96 -13.88
C GLU A 111 -9.21 7.41 -14.37
N VAL A 112 -9.22 8.11 -15.51
CA VAL A 112 -8.00 8.70 -16.11
C VAL A 112 -7.96 10.21 -15.88
N MET A 113 -9.12 10.85 -15.82
CA MET A 113 -9.25 12.28 -15.55
C MET A 113 -9.17 12.53 -14.05
N LEU A 114 -8.45 13.58 -13.66
CA LEU A 114 -8.28 13.95 -12.26
C LEU A 114 -9.61 14.37 -11.62
N ASP A 115 -10.47 15.05 -12.37
CA ASP A 115 -11.79 15.48 -11.87
C ASP A 115 -12.67 14.29 -11.49
N ASP A 116 -12.65 13.22 -12.29
CA ASP A 116 -13.39 11.98 -12.01
C ASP A 116 -12.87 11.32 -10.72
N LEU A 117 -11.56 11.33 -10.50
CA LEU A 117 -10.93 10.83 -9.27
C LEU A 117 -11.33 11.62 -8.05
N ILE A 118 -11.37 12.95 -8.15
CA ILE A 118 -11.73 13.85 -7.04
C ILE A 118 -13.21 13.65 -6.64
N GLN A 119 -14.09 13.42 -7.60
CA GLN A 119 -15.51 13.23 -7.36
C GLN A 119 -15.83 11.86 -6.72
N ARG A 120 -14.89 10.91 -6.77
CA ARG A 120 -15.10 9.58 -6.21
C ARG A 120 -15.12 9.64 -4.68
N PRO A 121 -16.22 9.21 -4.03
CA PRO A 121 -16.28 9.17 -2.58
C PRO A 121 -15.28 8.15 -2.03
N ILE A 122 -14.61 8.50 -0.94
CA ILE A 122 -13.81 7.54 -0.17
C ILE A 122 -14.78 6.68 0.63
N GLU A 123 -14.90 5.40 0.27
CA GLU A 123 -15.80 4.49 0.96
C GLU A 123 -15.24 4.04 2.31
N SER A 124 -16.14 3.82 3.28
CA SER A 124 -15.79 3.24 4.58
C SER A 124 -15.37 1.78 4.40
N GLY A 125 -14.22 1.40 4.95
CA GLY A 125 -13.65 0.06 4.79
C GLY A 125 -12.75 -0.09 3.55
N ASP A 126 -12.52 0.99 2.81
CA ASP A 126 -11.47 1.05 1.79
C ASP A 126 -10.10 1.24 2.46
N VAL A 127 -9.04 0.67 1.87
CA VAL A 127 -7.63 0.91 2.25
C VAL A 127 -7.32 2.42 2.28
N LEU A 128 -7.95 3.19 1.40
CA LEU A 128 -7.84 4.64 1.35
C LEU A 128 -8.35 5.34 2.64
N SER A 129 -9.32 4.76 3.33
CA SER A 129 -9.88 5.32 4.58
C SER A 129 -8.85 5.36 5.72
N ASN A 130 -7.91 4.41 5.75
CA ASN A 130 -6.83 4.33 6.73
C ASN A 130 -5.57 5.13 6.33
N ALA A 131 -5.44 5.52 5.06
CA ALA A 131 -4.27 6.26 4.59
C ALA A 131 -4.14 7.62 5.28
N ASN A 132 -2.95 7.98 5.76
CA ASN A 132 -2.69 9.30 6.33
C ASN A 132 -2.68 10.39 5.25
N THR A 133 -2.32 10.05 4.02
CA THR A 133 -2.28 10.96 2.88
C THR A 133 -2.76 10.23 1.64
N ILE A 134 -3.59 10.89 0.83
CA ILE A 134 -4.05 10.41 -0.47
C ILE A 134 -3.64 11.45 -1.51
N ILE A 135 -2.85 11.01 -2.48
CA ILE A 135 -2.42 11.82 -3.62
C ILE A 135 -3.12 11.26 -4.85
N LEU A 136 -4.03 12.04 -5.42
CA LEU A 136 -4.69 11.71 -6.67
C LEU A 136 -3.85 12.25 -7.82
N MET A 137 -3.65 11.45 -8.85
CA MET A 137 -2.83 11.82 -10.01
C MET A 137 -3.58 11.45 -11.29
N GLY A 138 -3.80 12.43 -12.16
CA GLY A 138 -4.64 12.22 -13.33
C GLY A 138 -4.38 13.22 -14.45
N LYS A 139 -5.13 13.08 -15.54
CA LYS A 139 -5.13 14.06 -16.63
C LYS A 139 -6.07 15.21 -16.30
N ILE A 140 -5.68 16.41 -16.68
CA ILE A 140 -6.55 17.59 -16.69
C ILE A 140 -6.68 18.12 -18.11
N ARG A 141 -7.79 18.81 -18.40
CA ARG A 141 -8.02 19.44 -19.70
C ARG A 141 -7.95 20.96 -19.54
N GLU A 142 -7.01 21.57 -20.26
CA GLU A 142 -6.78 23.02 -20.29
C GLU A 142 -7.05 23.51 -21.72
N GLY A 143 -8.30 23.90 -21.99
CA GLY A 143 -8.77 24.25 -23.32
C GLY A 143 -8.66 23.05 -24.29
N ASN A 144 -7.83 23.18 -25.31
CA ASN A 144 -7.57 22.11 -26.31
C ASN A 144 -6.33 21.26 -25.98
N ARG A 145 -5.74 21.40 -24.78
CA ARG A 145 -4.57 20.64 -24.36
C ARG A 145 -4.95 19.68 -23.23
N MET A 146 -4.35 18.50 -23.27
CA MET A 146 -4.36 17.54 -22.17
C MET A 146 -3.02 17.63 -21.46
N SER A 147 -3.04 17.85 -20.15
CA SER A 147 -1.86 17.87 -19.28
C SER A 147 -2.10 16.93 -18.09
N ARG A 148 -1.18 16.91 -17.12
CA ARG A 148 -1.26 16.07 -15.92
C ARG A 148 -1.14 16.93 -14.69
N ALA A 149 -1.89 16.59 -13.66
CA ALA A 149 -1.81 17.24 -12.36
C ALA A 149 -2.03 16.24 -11.24
N LEU A 150 -1.63 16.65 -10.04
CA LEU A 150 -1.93 15.95 -8.80
C LEU A 150 -2.77 16.82 -7.86
N HIS A 151 -3.48 16.17 -6.95
CA HIS A 151 -4.29 16.80 -5.93
C HIS A 151 -4.22 15.99 -4.62
N ILE A 152 -4.14 16.69 -3.48
CA ILE A 152 -4.11 16.04 -2.17
C ILE A 152 -5.53 15.96 -1.60
N ALA A 153 -6.22 14.84 -1.85
CA ALA A 153 -7.59 14.63 -1.37
C ALA A 153 -7.69 14.40 0.14
N LYS A 154 -6.58 14.01 0.78
CA LYS A 154 -6.50 13.79 2.22
C LYS A 154 -5.09 13.97 2.69
N HIS A 155 -4.92 14.65 3.82
CA HIS A 155 -3.65 14.71 4.54
C HIS A 155 -3.89 14.84 6.04
N ARG A 156 -3.09 14.13 6.84
CA ARG A 156 -3.09 14.21 8.31
C ARG A 156 -1.70 14.58 8.78
N GLY A 157 -1.59 15.58 9.66
CA GLY A 157 -0.34 15.94 10.34
C GLY A 157 0.20 17.34 10.03
N SER A 158 -0.31 18.03 9.01
CA SER A 158 0.03 19.44 8.72
C SER A 158 -1.00 20.09 7.79
N ALA A 159 -0.84 21.40 7.56
CA ALA A 159 -1.59 22.11 6.52
C ALA A 159 -1.22 21.59 5.13
N VAL A 160 -2.17 21.63 4.20
CA VAL A 160 -2.00 21.16 2.82
C VAL A 160 -2.56 22.17 1.85
N ASP A 161 -1.91 22.30 0.70
CA ASP A 161 -2.46 23.05 -0.44
C ASP A 161 -3.54 22.21 -1.13
N GLU A 162 -4.69 22.83 -1.41
CA GLU A 162 -5.81 22.20 -2.10
C GLU A 162 -5.75 22.41 -3.63
N SER A 163 -4.74 23.11 -4.14
CA SER A 163 -4.58 23.36 -5.59
C SER A 163 -4.39 22.07 -6.41
N LEU A 164 -4.74 22.15 -7.69
CA LEU A 164 -4.31 21.17 -8.68
C LEU A 164 -2.89 21.55 -9.11
N VAL A 165 -1.91 20.70 -8.82
CA VAL A 165 -0.50 20.97 -9.11
C VAL A 165 -0.09 20.25 -10.39
N PRO A 166 0.17 20.96 -11.51
CA PRO A 166 0.59 20.33 -12.75
C PRO A 166 1.96 19.66 -12.61
N TYR A 167 2.20 18.58 -13.34
CA TYR A 167 3.49 17.91 -13.33
C TYR A 167 3.88 17.33 -14.69
N GLU A 168 5.19 17.16 -14.88
CA GLU A 168 5.79 16.41 -15.99
C GLU A 168 6.51 15.18 -15.46
N ILE A 169 6.58 14.14 -16.31
CA ILE A 169 7.46 13.00 -16.06
C ILE A 169 8.68 13.17 -16.96
N GLN A 170 9.83 13.31 -16.34
CA GLN A 170 11.13 13.43 -16.99
C GLN A 170 11.95 12.16 -16.71
N GLU A 171 13.14 12.04 -17.31
CA GLU A 171 14.03 10.90 -17.05
C GLU A 171 14.38 10.74 -15.57
N SER A 172 14.43 11.85 -14.81
CA SER A 172 14.67 11.87 -13.37
C SER A 172 13.41 11.60 -12.52
N GLY A 173 12.27 11.34 -13.15
CA GLY A 173 10.99 11.12 -12.49
C GLY A 173 10.06 12.34 -12.52
N LEU A 174 9.23 12.48 -11.49
CA LEU A 174 8.18 13.49 -11.43
C LEU A 174 8.74 14.88 -11.12
N LYS A 175 8.42 15.86 -11.98
CA LYS A 175 8.73 17.27 -11.79
C LYS A 175 7.43 18.07 -11.65
N LEU A 176 7.24 18.70 -10.49
CA LEU A 176 6.14 19.64 -10.26
C LEU A 176 6.38 20.92 -11.05
N LEU A 177 5.32 21.45 -11.65
CA LEU A 177 5.31 22.73 -12.35
C LEU A 177 4.67 23.75 -11.41
N THR A 178 5.51 24.54 -10.75
CA THR A 178 5.11 25.70 -9.94
C THR A 178 5.06 26.96 -10.78
#